data_AF-K7EPE8-F1
#
_entry.id   AF-K7EPE8-F1
#
_cell.length_a   1.000
_cell.length_b   1.000
_cell.length_c   1.000
_cell.angle_alpha   90.00
_cell.angle_beta   90.00
_cell.angle_gamma   90.00
#
_symmetry.space_group_name_H-M   'P 1'
#
loop_
_entity.id
_entity.type
_entity.pdbx_description
1 polymer ?
#
loop_
_entity_poly.entity_id
_entity_poly.type
_entity_poly.pdbx_seq_one_letter_code
_entity_poly.pdbx_strand_id
1 'polypeptide(L)'
;MGGRVFLGCARWCPQNSSCVNATACRCNPGFSSFSEIITTPTETCDDINECATPSKVSCGKFSDCWNTEGSYDCVCSPGYEPVSGAKTFKNESENTCQDVDECSSGQHQCDSSTVCFNTVGSYSCRCRPGWKPRHGIPNNQKDTVCEDMTFSTWTP
;
A
#
# COMPACT_ATOMS: atom_id res chain seq x y z
N MET A 1 -9.61 51.12 32.77
CA MET A 1 -8.49 50.18 32.94
C MET A 1 -8.68 49.04 31.95
N GLY A 2 -7.99 49.11 30.80
CA GLY A 2 -8.09 48.08 29.76
C GLY A 2 -7.16 46.91 30.09
N GLY A 3 -7.70 45.86 30.70
CA GLY A 3 -6.97 44.61 30.89
C GLY A 3 -6.85 43.89 29.54
N ARG A 4 -5.62 43.76 29.02
CA ARG A 4 -5.35 42.84 27.90
C ARG A 4 -5.65 41.43 28.40
N VAL A 5 -6.74 40.84 27.90
CA VAL A 5 -6.96 39.39 28.00
C VAL A 5 -5.79 38.76 27.24
N PHE A 6 -4.83 38.20 27.95
CA PHE A 6 -3.90 37.27 27.32
C PHE A 6 -4.77 36.09 26.89
N LEU A 7 -5.05 35.97 25.58
CA LEU A 7 -5.48 34.72 24.98
C LEU A 7 -4.35 33.72 25.23
N GLY A 8 -4.40 33.09 26.41
CA GLY A 8 -3.38 32.15 26.82
C GLY A 8 -3.46 30.91 25.95
N CYS A 9 -2.31 30.27 25.78
CA CYS A 9 -2.20 28.94 25.18
C CYS A 9 -1.74 28.01 26.30
N ALA A 10 -2.51 26.96 26.57
CA ALA A 10 -2.14 25.92 27.52
C ALA A 10 -0.78 25.32 27.13
N ARG A 11 0.19 25.33 28.06
CA ARG A 11 1.54 24.76 27.85
C ARG A 11 1.64 23.28 28.19
N TRP A 12 0.53 22.68 28.63
CA TRP A 12 0.44 21.31 29.11
C TRP A 12 -0.30 20.39 28.13
N CYS A 13 -0.58 20.85 26.92
CA CYS A 13 -1.24 20.05 25.90
C CYS A 13 -0.45 18.76 25.61
N PRO A 14 -1.12 17.59 25.57
CA PRO A 14 -0.45 16.32 25.31
C PRO A 14 0.14 16.26 23.90
N GLN A 15 0.97 15.25 23.64
CA GLN A 15 1.54 15.00 22.31
C GLN A 15 0.42 14.90 21.26
N ASN A 16 0.71 15.36 20.04
CA ASN A 16 -0.24 15.37 18.91
C ASN A 16 -1.51 16.19 19.19
N SER A 17 -1.42 17.21 20.05
CA SER A 17 -2.47 18.18 20.30
C SER A 17 -1.94 19.61 20.29
N SER A 18 -2.85 20.55 20.05
CA SER A 18 -2.58 21.99 20.04
C SER A 18 -3.52 22.71 21.00
N CYS A 19 -3.03 23.79 21.61
CA CYS A 19 -3.85 24.59 22.52
C CYS A 19 -4.98 25.28 21.75
N VAL A 20 -6.19 25.25 22.33
CA VAL A 20 -7.35 26.01 21.86
C VAL A 20 -7.42 27.34 22.61
N ASN A 21 -7.14 27.32 23.91
CA ASN A 21 -7.07 28.48 24.78
C ASN A 21 -6.18 28.19 26.00
N ALA A 22 -6.27 29.02 27.05
CA ALA A 22 -5.38 28.94 28.22
C ALA A 22 -5.56 27.67 29.06
N THR A 23 -6.72 27.02 28.93
CA THR A 23 -7.13 25.87 29.76
C THR A 23 -7.62 24.68 28.93
N ALA A 24 -7.43 24.69 27.61
CA ALA A 24 -7.95 23.65 26.74
C ALA A 24 -7.04 23.40 25.54
N CYS A 25 -7.04 22.14 25.10
CA CYS A 25 -6.32 21.64 23.93
C CYS A 25 -7.26 20.84 23.03
N ARG A 26 -6.83 20.56 21.80
CA ARG A 26 -7.53 19.70 20.84
C ARG A 26 -6.51 18.89 20.07
N CYS A 27 -6.81 17.63 19.77
CA CYS A 27 -5.96 16.81 18.92
C CYS A 27 -5.72 17.46 17.55
N ASN A 28 -4.52 17.27 17.03
CA ASN A 28 -4.17 17.67 15.69
C ASN A 28 -4.98 16.83 14.67
N PRO A 29 -5.14 17.29 13.42
CA PRO A 29 -5.74 16.49 12.36
C PRO A 29 -5.07 15.12 12.26
N GLY A 30 -5.86 14.07 12.07
CA GLY A 30 -5.39 12.67 12.05
C GLY A 30 -5.34 11.99 13.42
N PHE A 31 -5.66 12.69 14.51
CA PHE A 31 -5.67 12.13 15.85
C PHE A 31 -7.03 12.30 16.54
N SER A 32 -7.32 11.41 17.47
CA SER A 32 -8.55 11.44 18.27
C SER A 32 -8.27 11.21 19.74
N SER A 33 -9.10 11.84 20.58
CA SER A 33 -9.14 11.68 22.03
C SER A 33 -10.54 11.24 22.45
N PHE A 34 -10.70 10.73 23.68
CA PHE A 34 -12.01 10.38 24.20
C PHE A 34 -12.98 11.58 24.26
N SER A 35 -12.45 12.76 24.58
CA SER A 35 -13.20 14.03 24.62
C SER A 35 -12.82 14.92 23.44
N GLU A 36 -13.76 15.66 22.86
CA GLU A 36 -13.48 16.58 21.74
C GLU A 36 -12.56 17.76 22.14
N ILE A 37 -12.64 18.18 23.40
CA ILE A 37 -11.81 19.22 23.99
C ILE A 37 -11.07 18.61 25.19
N ILE A 38 -9.75 18.69 25.14
CA ILE A 38 -8.85 18.18 26.17
C ILE A 38 -8.70 19.25 27.24
N THR A 39 -8.95 18.87 28.50
CA THR A 39 -8.87 19.80 29.65
C THR A 39 -7.83 19.37 30.67
N THR A 40 -7.19 18.22 30.46
CA THR A 40 -6.17 17.65 31.35
C THR A 40 -4.94 17.19 30.57
N PRO A 41 -3.74 17.18 31.18
CA PRO A 41 -2.52 16.69 30.52
C PRO A 41 -2.44 15.16 30.43
N THR A 42 -3.36 14.43 31.06
CA THR A 42 -3.39 12.96 31.10
C THR A 42 -4.17 12.33 29.95
N GLU A 43 -4.94 13.14 29.21
CA GLU A 43 -5.61 12.68 28.00
C GLU A 43 -4.60 12.43 26.87
N THR A 44 -4.89 11.47 26.01
CA THR A 44 -4.06 11.10 24.85
C THR A 44 -4.74 11.51 23.55
N CYS A 45 -3.93 11.87 22.57
CA CYS A 45 -4.34 12.02 21.18
C CYS A 45 -3.75 10.86 20.40
N ASP A 46 -4.57 9.84 20.19
CA ASP A 46 -4.20 8.61 19.54
C ASP A 46 -4.47 8.70 18.04
N ASP A 47 -3.57 8.11 17.25
CA ASP A 47 -3.66 8.07 15.80
C ASP A 47 -5.00 7.49 15.32
N ILE A 48 -5.62 8.14 14.35
CA ILE A 48 -6.83 7.62 13.70
C ILE A 48 -6.38 6.70 12.60
N ASN A 49 -6.64 5.39 12.72
CA ASN A 49 -6.43 4.49 11.60
C ASN A 49 -7.54 4.64 10.55
N GLU A 50 -7.30 5.45 9.52
CA GLU A 50 -8.31 5.67 8.48
C GLU A 50 -8.57 4.42 7.63
N CYS A 51 -7.58 3.54 7.50
CA CYS A 51 -7.68 2.29 6.76
C CYS A 51 -8.53 1.22 7.45
N ALA A 52 -8.74 1.32 8.78
CA ALA A 52 -9.56 0.36 9.53
C ALA A 52 -11.07 0.55 9.29
N THR A 53 -11.48 1.64 8.63
CA THR A 53 -12.89 1.94 8.36
C THR A 53 -13.12 2.18 6.86
N PRO A 54 -13.62 1.16 6.11
CA PRO A 54 -13.86 1.27 4.66
C PRO A 54 -14.82 2.40 4.28
N SER A 55 -15.67 2.84 5.21
CA SER A 55 -16.61 3.94 5.03
C SER A 55 -15.95 5.32 4.99
N LYS A 56 -14.71 5.46 5.49
CA LYS A 56 -13.99 6.75 5.53
C LYS A 56 -13.04 6.92 4.34
N VAL A 57 -12.41 5.84 3.88
CA VAL A 57 -11.40 5.89 2.81
C VAL A 57 -11.66 4.78 1.81
N SER A 58 -11.85 5.17 0.55
CA SER A 58 -11.77 4.29 -0.62
C SER A 58 -10.55 4.71 -1.43
N CYS A 59 -9.55 3.82 -1.49
CA CYS A 59 -8.40 3.99 -2.39
C CYS A 59 -8.75 3.63 -3.84
N GLY A 60 -9.89 2.98 -4.09
CA GLY A 60 -10.26 2.49 -5.41
C GLY A 60 -9.66 1.12 -5.74
N LYS A 61 -9.74 0.74 -7.02
CA LYS A 61 -9.30 -0.57 -7.51
C LYS A 61 -7.77 -0.72 -7.48
N PHE A 62 -7.31 -1.96 -7.31
CA PHE A 62 -5.89 -2.33 -7.42
C PHE A 62 -4.95 -1.52 -6.51
N SER A 63 -5.45 -1.15 -5.33
CA SER A 63 -4.73 -0.32 -4.39
C SER A 63 -4.98 -0.74 -2.96
N ASP A 64 -3.98 -0.53 -2.13
CA ASP A 64 -3.99 -0.80 -0.70
C ASP A 64 -3.93 0.50 0.10
N CYS A 65 -4.61 0.52 1.24
CA CYS A 65 -4.53 1.62 2.21
C CYS A 65 -3.48 1.28 3.28
N TRP A 66 -2.55 2.20 3.51
CA TRP A 66 -1.54 2.10 4.56
C TRP A 66 -1.73 3.23 5.57
N ASN A 67 -1.95 2.84 6.83
CA ASN A 67 -2.06 3.79 7.92
C ASN A 67 -0.70 4.37 8.29
N THR A 68 -0.66 5.65 8.61
CA THR A 68 0.56 6.37 9.04
C THR A 68 0.23 7.23 10.25
N GLU A 69 1.23 7.68 11.01
CA GLU A 69 0.95 8.53 12.18
C GLU A 69 0.40 9.90 11.73
N GLY A 70 -0.87 10.16 12.03
CA GLY A 70 -1.61 11.38 11.72
C GLY A 70 -2.17 11.47 10.30
N SER A 71 -2.13 10.39 9.51
CA SER A 71 -2.59 10.36 8.11
C SER A 71 -2.66 8.92 7.58
N TYR A 72 -3.00 8.76 6.31
CA TYR A 72 -2.85 7.51 5.57
C TYR A 72 -2.30 7.76 4.17
N ASP A 73 -1.87 6.70 3.50
CA ASP A 73 -1.50 6.71 2.09
C ASP A 73 -2.16 5.54 1.34
N CYS A 74 -2.76 5.83 0.20
CA CYS A 74 -3.12 4.81 -0.77
C CYS A 74 -1.95 4.58 -1.72
N VAL A 75 -1.67 3.31 -2.03
CA VAL A 75 -0.64 2.89 -2.99
C VAL A 75 -1.21 1.83 -3.92
N CYS A 76 -0.68 1.72 -5.13
CA CYS A 76 -1.03 0.59 -5.99
C CYS A 76 -0.56 -0.72 -5.37
N SER A 77 -1.40 -1.74 -5.43
CA SER A 77 -1.09 -3.07 -4.91
C SER A 77 0.09 -3.70 -5.66
N PRO A 78 0.78 -4.71 -5.09
CA PRO A 78 1.82 -5.44 -5.82
C PRO A 78 1.31 -5.99 -7.16
N GLY A 79 2.10 -5.82 -8.23
CA GLY A 79 1.70 -6.15 -9.60
C GLY A 79 1.00 -5.01 -10.35
N TYR A 80 0.84 -3.85 -9.73
CA TYR A 80 0.22 -2.67 -10.34
C TYR A 80 1.10 -1.43 -10.19
N GLU A 81 1.01 -0.50 -11.14
CA GLU A 81 1.73 0.77 -11.12
C GLU A 81 0.84 1.96 -11.48
N PRO A 82 1.10 3.16 -10.93
CA PRO A 82 0.32 4.36 -11.22
C PRO A 82 0.75 4.97 -12.55
N VAL A 83 -0.19 5.08 -13.51
CA VAL A 83 0.08 5.71 -14.81
C VAL A 83 0.42 7.20 -14.67
N SER A 84 -0.09 7.87 -13.62
CA SER A 84 0.26 9.26 -13.32
C SER A 84 1.70 9.44 -12.80
N GLY A 85 2.38 8.35 -12.45
CA GLY A 85 3.68 8.36 -11.77
C GLY A 85 3.62 8.69 -10.27
N ALA A 86 2.43 9.01 -9.73
CA ALA A 86 2.25 9.30 -8.31
C ALA A 86 2.26 8.00 -7.49
N LYS A 87 3.35 7.76 -6.73
CA LYS A 87 3.52 6.54 -5.91
C LYS A 87 2.51 6.43 -4.76
N THR A 88 2.07 7.56 -4.24
CA THR A 88 1.04 7.64 -3.20
C THR A 88 -0.06 8.59 -3.65
N PHE A 89 -1.27 8.34 -3.18
CA PHE A 89 -2.44 9.17 -3.39
C PHE A 89 -3.39 9.07 -2.19
N LYS A 90 -4.44 9.90 -2.13
CA LYS A 90 -5.32 9.98 -0.94
C LYS A 90 -6.72 9.43 -1.18
N ASN A 91 -7.18 9.35 -2.41
CA ASN A 91 -8.56 8.97 -2.70
C ASN A 91 -8.71 8.32 -4.07
N GLU A 92 -9.85 7.68 -4.29
CA GLU A 92 -10.17 6.98 -5.54
C GLU A 92 -10.10 7.87 -6.80
N SER A 93 -10.35 9.18 -6.69
CA SER A 93 -10.28 10.07 -7.87
C SER A 93 -8.85 10.32 -8.36
N GLU A 94 -7.86 10.08 -7.50
CA GLU A 94 -6.43 10.17 -7.81
C GLU A 94 -5.84 8.80 -8.23
N ASN A 95 -6.62 7.72 -8.11
CA ASN A 95 -6.16 6.38 -8.43
C ASN A 95 -5.98 6.21 -9.95
N THR A 96 -4.76 5.86 -10.33
CA THR A 96 -4.40 5.54 -11.73
C THR A 96 -3.68 4.20 -11.85
N CYS A 97 -3.90 3.29 -10.89
CA CYS A 97 -3.26 1.99 -10.84
C CYS A 97 -3.70 1.11 -12.01
N GLN A 98 -2.71 0.61 -12.74
CA GLN A 98 -2.88 -0.33 -13.85
C GLN A 98 -1.96 -1.53 -13.66
N ASP A 99 -2.38 -2.65 -14.25
CA ASP A 99 -1.61 -3.88 -14.29
C ASP A 99 -0.24 -3.65 -14.93
N VAL A 100 0.81 -4.17 -14.29
CA VAL A 100 2.15 -4.18 -14.88
C VAL A 100 2.26 -5.40 -15.78
N ASP A 101 2.43 -5.20 -17.09
CA ASP A 101 2.75 -6.31 -17.97
C ASP A 101 4.22 -6.70 -17.83
N GLU A 102 4.51 -7.68 -16.95
CA GLU A 102 5.89 -8.11 -16.70
C GLU A 102 6.54 -8.80 -17.91
N CYS A 103 5.73 -9.32 -18.83
CA CYS A 103 6.19 -9.95 -20.06
C CYS A 103 6.66 -8.92 -21.08
N SER A 104 5.85 -7.88 -21.31
CA SER A 104 6.17 -6.81 -22.26
C SER A 104 7.27 -5.89 -21.73
N SER A 105 7.30 -5.63 -20.42
CA SER A 105 8.34 -4.81 -19.79
C SER A 105 9.66 -5.55 -19.55
N GLY A 106 9.67 -6.88 -19.67
CA GLY A 106 10.84 -7.71 -19.39
C GLY A 106 11.21 -7.80 -17.90
N GLN A 107 10.30 -7.40 -16.99
CA GLN A 107 10.49 -7.49 -15.55
C GLN A 107 10.30 -8.91 -14.99
N HIS A 108 9.75 -9.82 -15.79
CA HIS A 108 9.57 -11.21 -15.41
C HIS A 108 10.90 -11.92 -15.13
N GLN A 109 10.88 -12.92 -14.23
CA GLN A 109 12.04 -13.74 -13.88
C GLN A 109 11.90 -15.18 -14.39
N CYS A 110 11.04 -15.40 -15.38
CA CYS A 110 10.85 -16.70 -16.01
C CYS A 110 12.16 -17.32 -16.50
N ASP A 111 12.30 -18.63 -16.30
CA ASP A 111 13.45 -19.38 -16.80
C ASP A 111 13.51 -19.36 -18.33
N SER A 112 14.71 -19.40 -18.89
CA SER A 112 14.94 -19.37 -20.35
C SER A 112 14.24 -20.49 -21.14
N SER A 113 13.96 -21.63 -20.49
CA SER A 113 13.19 -22.76 -21.05
C SER A 113 11.69 -22.51 -21.17
N THR A 114 11.21 -21.39 -20.64
CA THR A 114 9.79 -21.03 -20.60
C THR A 114 9.46 -19.81 -21.46
N VAL A 115 8.18 -19.48 -21.54
CA VAL A 115 7.62 -18.27 -22.12
C VAL A 115 6.79 -17.58 -21.05
N CYS A 116 7.00 -16.28 -20.87
CA CYS A 116 6.21 -15.46 -19.94
C CYS A 116 4.76 -15.34 -20.41
N PHE A 117 3.82 -15.34 -19.47
CA PHE A 117 2.42 -15.07 -19.69
C PHE A 117 1.92 -14.05 -18.64
N ASN A 118 1.50 -12.87 -19.10
CA ASN A 118 1.02 -11.81 -18.23
C ASN A 118 -0.36 -12.15 -17.67
N THR A 119 -0.63 -11.77 -16.43
CA THR A 119 -1.92 -11.94 -15.76
C THR A 119 -2.28 -10.70 -14.96
N VAL A 120 -3.56 -10.47 -14.67
CA VAL A 120 -3.93 -9.27 -13.90
C VAL A 120 -3.38 -9.37 -12.47
N GLY A 121 -2.44 -8.47 -12.13
CA GLY A 121 -1.73 -8.35 -10.87
C GLY A 121 -0.53 -9.28 -10.69
N SER A 122 -0.11 -10.01 -11.74
CA SER A 122 1.01 -10.96 -11.66
C SER A 122 1.43 -11.48 -13.04
N TYR A 123 2.35 -12.44 -13.09
CA TYR A 123 2.66 -13.22 -14.29
C TYR A 123 2.88 -14.69 -13.96
N SER A 124 2.89 -15.53 -14.98
CA SER A 124 3.29 -16.93 -14.90
C SER A 124 4.23 -17.32 -16.03
N CYS A 125 4.98 -18.40 -15.84
CA CYS A 125 5.91 -18.91 -16.84
C CYS A 125 5.42 -20.28 -17.33
N ARG A 126 5.38 -20.47 -18.65
CA ARG A 126 4.87 -21.70 -19.27
C ARG A 126 5.91 -22.36 -20.13
N CYS A 127 5.97 -23.69 -20.09
CA CYS A 127 6.84 -24.43 -21.00
C CYS A 127 6.55 -24.10 -22.46
N ARG A 128 7.62 -23.99 -23.25
CA ARG A 128 7.52 -23.89 -24.72
C ARG A 128 6.78 -25.12 -25.29
N PRO A 129 6.12 -25.00 -26.44
CA PRO A 129 5.53 -26.15 -27.12
C PRO A 129 6.56 -27.28 -27.29
N GLY A 130 6.21 -28.51 -26.89
CA GLY A 130 7.10 -29.68 -26.92
C GLY A 130 7.94 -29.92 -25.67
N TRP A 131 8.04 -28.94 -24.78
CA TRP A 131 8.78 -29.05 -23.52
C TRP A 131 7.87 -29.51 -22.37
N LYS A 132 8.47 -30.09 -21.32
CA LYS A 132 7.75 -30.49 -20.11
C LYS A 132 8.33 -29.85 -18.86
N PRO A 133 7.52 -29.60 -17.82
CA PRO A 133 8.04 -29.14 -16.55
C PRO A 133 9.00 -30.17 -15.96
N ARG A 134 10.09 -29.70 -15.37
CA ARG A 134 11.01 -30.57 -14.64
C ARG A 134 10.30 -31.22 -13.46
N HIS A 135 10.77 -32.41 -13.09
CA HIS A 135 10.18 -33.18 -11.99
C HIS A 135 10.09 -32.36 -10.70
N GLY A 136 8.91 -32.34 -10.08
CA GLY A 136 8.64 -31.59 -8.85
C GLY A 136 8.32 -30.10 -9.05
N ILE A 137 8.43 -29.57 -10.27
CA ILE A 137 8.10 -28.17 -10.58
C ILE A 137 6.84 -28.13 -11.46
N PRO A 138 5.74 -27.51 -11.01
CA PRO A 138 4.53 -27.38 -11.82
C PRO A 138 4.71 -26.38 -12.98
N ASN A 139 3.91 -26.58 -14.04
CA ASN A 139 3.78 -25.59 -15.13
C ASN A 139 2.96 -24.38 -14.68
N ASN A 140 3.07 -23.26 -15.40
CA ASN A 140 2.26 -22.05 -15.17
C ASN A 140 2.48 -21.44 -13.78
N GLN A 141 3.71 -21.49 -13.27
CA GLN A 141 4.16 -20.79 -12.08
C GLN A 141 5.31 -19.84 -12.43
N LYS A 142 5.66 -18.92 -11.52
CA LYS A 142 6.81 -18.01 -11.73
C LYS A 142 8.15 -18.74 -11.73
N ASP A 143 8.23 -19.86 -11.02
CA ASP A 143 9.41 -20.72 -10.87
C ASP A 143 9.41 -21.93 -11.82
N THR A 144 8.50 -21.97 -12.79
CA THR A 144 8.45 -23.07 -13.78
C THR A 144 9.78 -23.16 -14.53
N VAL A 145 10.36 -24.36 -14.54
CA VAL A 145 11.53 -24.72 -15.35
C VAL A 145 11.16 -25.94 -16.18
N CYS A 146 11.55 -25.96 -17.44
CA CYS A 146 11.18 -27.00 -18.39
C CYS A 146 12.40 -27.67 -19.01
N GLU A 147 12.20 -28.90 -19.46
CA GLU A 147 13.18 -29.70 -20.19
C GLU A 147 12.62 -30.13 -21.54
N ASP A 148 13.54 -30.24 -22.51
CA ASP A 148 13.21 -30.64 -23.87
C ASP A 148 13.07 -32.16 -23.96
N MET A 149 11.89 -32.62 -24.40
CA MET A 149 11.64 -34.04 -24.58
C MET A 149 12.34 -34.64 -25.80
N THR A 150 12.97 -33.83 -26.66
CA THR A 150 13.70 -34.35 -27.82
C THR A 150 15.09 -34.88 -27.49
N PHE A 151 15.64 -34.57 -26.29
CA PHE A 151 16.99 -34.95 -25.88
C PHE A 151 17.04 -36.04 -24.80
N SER A 152 15.90 -36.47 -24.25
CA SER A 152 15.83 -37.50 -23.20
C SER A 152 15.91 -38.95 -23.71
N THR A 153 16.31 -39.18 -24.97
CA THR A 153 16.51 -40.53 -25.55
C THR A 153 17.97 -40.90 -25.87
N TRP A 154 18.95 -40.11 -25.43
CA TRP A 154 20.38 -40.46 -25.60
C TRP A 154 21.14 -40.42 -24.27
N THR A 155 21.04 -41.50 -23.50
CA THR A 155 22.11 -41.94 -22.59
C THR A 155 22.56 -43.34 -23.07
N PRO A 156 23.78 -43.49 -23.61
CA PRO A 156 24.39 -44.80 -23.84
C PRO A 156 24.54 -45.63 -22.56
#